data_AF-A0A4Q3AP30-F1
#
_entry.id   AF-A0A4Q3AP30-F1
#
_cell.length_a   1.000
_cell.length_b   1.000
_cell.length_c   1.000
_cell.angle_alpha   90.00
_cell.angle_beta   90.00
_cell.angle_gamma   90.00
#
_symmetry.space_group_name_H-M   'P 1'
#
loop_
_entity.id
_entity.type
_entity.pdbx_description
1 polymer ?
#
loop_
_entity_poly.entity_id
_entity_poly.type
_entity_poly.pdbx_seq_one_letter_code
_entity_poly.pdbx_strand_id
1 'polypeptide(L)'
;MTIRLPAFLLGPLLGILGTALLAAGIPVPPGGSELTGESILKAHAEAGHATTSKLEGGGWKVEVTRPDDSRAFLAQVAIDCPAAALAPEECVLALIKGRAPAGSASIEAKLQQSGPPYTMAAPTSTIELDKELKEIPVVFRVTTAIEKGQATLTLLCAGKMQAVEITSIRVFHYPVGTDTAKFPRVLRTYVGREPDAPWRKAALNRIERIRKADLSVSVRGTDGKPLSNAKVTLTLRRHEFGFGSAVTAELLTAETEDARRYREIVDRLFSRVVFENDLKDFGWERDATGKAEHKQRIDQAFGWLGRRKISVRGHYLMQIATPPNLAEVTDVEAIRRHFLDTAQERLDFAGGRVCEWDVINHPVAWSGADLLSKRSGLEKLDREIY
;
A
#
# COMPACT_ATOMS: atom_id res chain seq x y z
N MET A 1 6.42 -10.10 -45.80
CA MET A 1 7.10 -11.37 -45.46
C MET A 1 6.64 -11.76 -44.07
N THR A 2 5.73 -12.71 -43.97
CA THR A 2 5.08 -13.10 -42.71
C THR A 2 5.88 -14.24 -42.10
N ILE A 3 6.52 -14.01 -40.95
CA ILE A 3 7.28 -15.04 -40.24
C ILE A 3 6.38 -15.62 -39.15
N ARG A 4 6.00 -16.90 -39.29
CA ARG A 4 5.38 -17.71 -38.22
C ARG A 4 6.47 -18.59 -37.60
N LEU A 5 6.58 -18.58 -36.27
CA LEU A 5 7.44 -19.46 -35.49
C LEU A 5 6.68 -20.72 -35.04
N PRO A 6 7.31 -21.91 -34.99
CA PRO A 6 6.64 -23.18 -34.69
C PRO A 6 6.48 -23.44 -33.18
N ALA A 7 5.45 -24.22 -32.85
CA ALA A 7 5.12 -24.67 -31.51
C ALA A 7 6.09 -25.74 -31.00
N PHE A 8 6.50 -25.64 -29.73
CA PHE A 8 7.28 -26.67 -29.04
C PHE A 8 6.35 -27.66 -28.31
N LEU A 9 6.66 -28.95 -28.47
CA LEU A 9 5.98 -30.09 -27.83
C LEU A 9 6.24 -30.15 -26.31
N LEU A 10 5.20 -30.46 -25.54
CA LEU A 10 5.30 -30.86 -24.13
C LEU A 10 5.67 -32.35 -24.01
N GLY A 11 6.68 -32.65 -23.18
CA GLY A 11 6.97 -34.00 -22.65
C GLY A 11 6.30 -34.24 -21.28
N PRO A 12 6.16 -35.50 -20.84
CA PRO A 12 5.19 -35.90 -19.82
C PRO A 12 5.63 -35.61 -18.37
N LEU A 13 4.62 -35.35 -17.53
CA LEU A 13 4.73 -35.19 -16.08
C LEU A 13 5.28 -36.48 -15.42
N LEU A 14 6.37 -36.35 -14.66
CA LEU A 14 6.69 -37.29 -13.59
C LEU A 14 6.06 -36.79 -12.29
N GLY A 15 5.19 -37.61 -11.72
CA GLY A 15 4.60 -37.40 -10.40
C GLY A 15 5.65 -37.51 -9.30
N ILE A 16 5.69 -36.50 -8.43
CA ILE A 16 6.47 -36.56 -7.19
C ILE A 16 5.47 -36.83 -6.06
N LEU A 17 5.67 -37.97 -5.40
CA LEU A 17 4.99 -38.38 -4.17
C LEU A 17 5.01 -37.24 -3.14
N GLY A 18 3.82 -36.90 -2.64
CA GLY A 18 3.67 -36.00 -1.51
C GLY A 18 4.14 -36.66 -0.22
N THR A 19 5.39 -36.43 0.16
CA THR A 19 5.78 -36.47 1.57
C THR A 19 5.24 -35.21 2.23
N ALA A 20 4.44 -35.38 3.27
CA ALA A 20 4.00 -34.28 4.13
C ALA A 20 5.25 -33.60 4.73
N LEU A 21 5.67 -32.49 4.13
CA LEU A 21 6.66 -31.61 4.71
C LEU A 21 6.05 -31.08 6.01
N LEU A 22 6.54 -31.55 7.16
CA LEU A 22 6.48 -30.76 8.39
C LEU A 22 7.04 -29.38 8.03
N ALA A 23 6.21 -28.35 8.05
CA ALA A 23 6.61 -27.01 7.63
C ALA A 23 7.82 -26.56 8.45
N ALA A 24 9.01 -26.62 7.83
CA ALA A 24 10.22 -26.09 8.41
C ALA A 24 10.02 -24.59 8.69
N GLY A 25 10.46 -24.12 9.87
CA GLY A 25 10.40 -22.71 10.20
C GLY A 25 11.16 -21.85 9.17
N ILE A 26 10.84 -20.57 9.11
CA ILE A 26 11.55 -19.60 8.27
C ILE A 26 13.04 -19.61 8.67
N PRO A 27 13.96 -19.83 7.70
CA PRO A 27 15.39 -19.75 7.97
C PRO A 27 15.79 -18.36 8.45
N VAL A 28 16.67 -18.30 9.44
CA VAL A 28 17.19 -17.04 9.97
C VAL A 28 18.27 -16.51 9.02
N PRO A 29 18.16 -15.27 8.50
CA PRO A 29 19.23 -14.67 7.71
C PRO A 29 20.56 -14.59 8.49
N PRO A 30 21.71 -14.80 7.82
CA PRO A 30 23.02 -14.76 8.47
C PRO A 30 23.32 -13.38 9.06
N GLY A 31 24.15 -13.34 10.10
CA GLY A 31 24.58 -12.10 10.78
C GLY A 31 23.64 -11.63 11.90
N GLY A 32 22.58 -12.37 12.20
CA GLY A 32 21.70 -12.11 13.34
C GLY A 32 22.17 -12.82 14.60
N SER A 33 22.06 -12.15 15.75
CA SER A 33 22.27 -12.75 17.07
C SER A 33 20.92 -12.90 17.79
N GLU A 34 20.71 -14.02 18.48
CA GLU A 34 19.44 -14.29 19.17
C GLU A 34 19.28 -13.43 20.42
N LEU A 35 18.11 -12.80 20.54
CA LEU A 35 17.76 -11.94 21.68
C LEU A 35 17.04 -12.69 22.81
N THR A 36 16.31 -13.76 22.49
CA THR A 36 15.40 -14.41 23.45
C THR A 36 16.12 -15.21 24.53
N GLY A 37 17.30 -15.76 24.25
CA GLY A 37 18.05 -16.58 25.19
C GLY A 37 17.22 -17.78 25.66
N GLU A 38 17.15 -18.00 26.97
CA GLU A 38 16.34 -19.08 27.59
C GLU A 38 14.90 -18.63 27.93
N SER A 39 14.48 -17.45 27.46
CA SER A 39 13.14 -16.90 27.76
C SER A 39 12.04 -17.79 27.19
N ILE A 40 10.95 -17.91 27.95
CA ILE A 40 9.74 -18.65 27.55
C ILE A 40 8.58 -17.70 27.27
N LEU A 41 7.64 -18.14 26.44
CA LEU A 41 6.42 -17.38 26.18
C LEU A 41 5.57 -17.24 27.45
N LYS A 42 5.15 -16.01 27.71
CA LYS A 42 4.20 -15.62 28.77
C LYS A 42 2.91 -15.15 28.11
N ALA A 43 1.78 -15.33 28.79
CA ALA A 43 0.53 -14.74 28.35
C ALA A 43 -0.23 -14.14 29.53
N HIS A 44 -1.01 -13.10 29.23
CA HIS A 44 -1.84 -12.39 30.18
C HIS A 44 -3.20 -12.10 29.54
N ALA A 45 -4.26 -12.15 30.33
CA ALA A 45 -5.57 -11.66 29.97
C ALA A 45 -6.26 -11.06 31.20
N GLU A 46 -6.87 -9.90 31.04
CA GLU A 46 -7.70 -9.26 32.06
C GLU A 46 -9.07 -9.95 32.12
N ALA A 47 -9.51 -10.24 33.34
CA ALA A 47 -10.79 -10.90 33.59
C ALA A 47 -11.95 -10.11 32.98
N GLY A 48 -12.85 -10.80 32.29
CA GLY A 48 -13.99 -10.19 31.59
C GLY A 48 -13.67 -9.62 30.20
N HIS A 49 -12.40 -9.52 29.82
CA HIS A 49 -11.97 -9.11 28.48
C HIS A 49 -11.51 -10.29 27.62
N ALA A 50 -10.71 -11.19 28.20
CA ALA A 50 -10.18 -12.35 27.50
C ALA A 50 -9.82 -13.49 28.47
N THR A 51 -9.49 -14.66 27.91
CA THR A 51 -8.92 -15.80 28.63
C THR A 51 -7.67 -16.31 27.93
N THR A 52 -6.74 -16.91 28.68
CA THR A 52 -5.57 -17.60 28.12
C THR A 52 -5.55 -19.07 28.53
N SER A 53 -5.05 -19.93 27.65
CA SER A 53 -4.82 -21.35 27.94
C SER A 53 -3.54 -21.84 27.26
N LYS A 54 -2.89 -22.85 27.84
CA LYS A 54 -1.69 -23.47 27.26
C LYS A 54 -2.07 -24.33 26.05
N LEU A 55 -1.24 -24.29 25.01
CA LEU A 55 -1.37 -25.18 23.85
C LEU A 55 -0.60 -26.48 24.08
N GLU A 56 -1.10 -27.56 23.50
CA GLU A 56 -0.35 -28.82 23.39
C GLU A 56 0.92 -28.59 22.55
N GLY A 57 2.09 -29.00 23.05
CA GLY A 57 3.38 -28.73 22.40
C GLY A 57 3.99 -27.36 22.70
N GLY A 58 3.35 -26.54 23.55
CA GLY A 58 3.89 -25.25 24.00
C GLY A 58 3.26 -24.03 23.32
N GLY A 59 3.38 -22.88 24.00
CA GLY A 59 2.73 -21.63 23.60
C GLY A 59 1.40 -21.39 24.29
N TRP A 60 0.62 -20.47 23.74
CA TRP A 60 -0.59 -19.93 24.36
C TRP A 60 -1.71 -19.68 23.34
N LYS A 61 -2.93 -20.03 23.73
CA LYS A 61 -4.17 -19.56 23.13
C LYS A 61 -4.68 -18.35 23.91
N VAL A 62 -5.12 -17.32 23.21
CA VAL A 62 -5.80 -16.14 23.74
C VAL A 62 -7.17 -16.03 23.09
N GLU A 63 -8.22 -15.98 23.89
CA GLU A 63 -9.61 -15.81 23.43
C GLU A 63 -10.16 -14.49 23.96
N VAL A 64 -10.39 -13.54 23.06
CA VAL A 64 -10.90 -12.21 23.39
C VAL A 64 -12.39 -12.17 23.15
N THR A 65 -13.16 -11.99 24.23
CA THR A 65 -14.63 -11.91 24.19
C THR A 65 -15.15 -10.49 24.26
N ARG A 66 -14.38 -9.57 24.86
CA ARG A 66 -14.72 -8.14 24.95
C ARG A 66 -13.51 -7.30 24.56
N PRO A 67 -13.39 -6.90 23.28
CA PRO A 67 -12.24 -6.12 22.83
C PRO A 67 -12.24 -4.69 23.36
N ASP A 68 -11.06 -4.10 23.39
CA ASP A 68 -10.81 -2.69 23.65
C ASP A 68 -9.56 -2.25 22.86
N ASP A 69 -9.77 -1.55 21.76
CA ASP A 69 -8.69 -1.10 20.86
C ASP A 69 -7.73 -0.12 21.56
N SER A 70 -8.26 0.74 22.44
CA SER A 70 -7.44 1.68 23.22
C SER A 70 -6.59 1.00 24.30
N ARG A 71 -6.99 -0.22 24.69
CA ARG A 71 -6.30 -1.04 25.69
C ARG A 71 -6.04 -2.44 25.13
N ALA A 72 -5.46 -2.52 23.93
CA ALA A 72 -5.15 -3.81 23.29
C ALA A 72 -4.28 -4.74 24.18
N PHE A 73 -3.55 -4.18 25.16
CA PHE A 73 -2.74 -4.91 26.15
C PHE A 73 -3.53 -5.71 27.20
N LEU A 74 -4.86 -5.54 27.27
CA LEU A 74 -5.73 -6.34 28.16
C LEU A 74 -5.66 -7.83 27.87
N ALA A 75 -5.17 -8.23 26.70
CA ALA A 75 -4.82 -9.61 26.39
C ALA A 75 -3.55 -9.63 25.57
N GLN A 76 -2.54 -10.40 25.98
CA GLN A 76 -1.24 -10.39 25.32
C GLN A 76 -0.45 -11.68 25.47
N VAL A 77 0.45 -11.92 24.51
CA VAL A 77 1.52 -12.92 24.58
C VAL A 77 2.85 -12.20 24.46
N ALA A 78 3.82 -12.51 25.30
CA ALA A 78 5.11 -11.83 25.32
C ALA A 78 6.29 -12.80 25.48
N ILE A 79 7.45 -12.39 24.99
CA ILE A 79 8.73 -13.06 25.24
C ILE A 79 9.79 -12.00 25.57
N ASP A 80 10.57 -12.25 26.62
CA ASP A 80 11.65 -11.36 27.00
C ASP A 80 12.86 -11.55 26.07
N CYS A 81 13.60 -10.47 25.86
CA CYS A 81 14.74 -10.39 24.96
C CYS A 81 15.99 -9.96 25.75
N PRO A 82 16.50 -10.76 26.70
CA PRO A 82 17.52 -10.31 27.65
C PRO A 82 18.95 -10.28 27.09
N ALA A 83 19.22 -10.92 25.95
CA ALA A 83 20.59 -11.27 25.56
C ALA A 83 21.47 -10.06 25.20
N ALA A 84 20.89 -8.98 24.66
CA ALA A 84 21.62 -7.79 24.23
C ALA A 84 20.81 -6.50 24.47
N ALA A 85 21.52 -5.37 24.45
CA ALA A 85 20.90 -4.05 24.33
C ALA A 85 20.45 -3.81 22.88
N LEU A 86 19.53 -2.87 22.68
CA LEU A 86 19.10 -2.39 21.37
C LEU A 86 19.59 -0.96 21.17
N ALA A 87 20.24 -0.68 20.05
CA ALA A 87 20.69 0.65 19.68
C ALA A 87 19.89 1.21 18.48
N PRO A 88 19.72 2.53 18.36
CA PRO A 88 19.08 3.14 17.20
C PRO A 88 19.72 2.68 15.88
N GLU A 89 18.90 2.58 14.83
CA GLU A 89 19.25 2.08 13.49
C GLU A 89 19.58 0.57 13.39
N GLU A 90 19.64 -0.16 14.49
CA GLU A 90 19.68 -1.62 14.45
C GLU A 90 18.37 -2.18 13.89
N CYS A 91 18.47 -3.37 13.30
CA CYS A 91 17.30 -4.10 12.81
C CYS A 91 17.02 -5.30 13.71
N VAL A 92 15.76 -5.52 14.05
CA VAL A 92 15.32 -6.69 14.81
C VAL A 92 14.33 -7.49 13.96
N LEU A 93 14.62 -8.77 13.73
CA LEU A 93 13.72 -9.71 13.06
C LEU A 93 13.04 -10.57 14.13
N ALA A 94 11.71 -10.48 14.23
CA ALA A 94 10.89 -11.42 14.97
C ALA A 94 10.26 -12.43 14.00
N LEU A 95 10.38 -13.71 14.32
CA LEU A 95 9.72 -14.81 13.62
C LEU A 95 8.66 -15.39 14.57
N ILE A 96 7.40 -15.09 14.28
CA ILE A 96 6.27 -15.38 15.16
C ILE A 96 5.43 -16.49 14.54
N LYS A 97 5.38 -17.65 15.20
CA LYS A 97 4.57 -18.79 14.75
C LYS A 97 3.23 -18.78 15.44
N GLY A 98 2.15 -18.67 14.66
CA GLY A 98 0.80 -18.62 15.18
C GLY A 98 -0.29 -18.80 14.13
N ARG A 99 -1.54 -18.83 14.59
CA ARG A 99 -2.75 -18.91 13.76
C ARG A 99 -3.95 -18.28 14.47
N ALA A 100 -5.02 -18.07 13.71
CA ALA A 100 -6.35 -17.67 14.16
C ALA A 100 -7.35 -18.81 13.87
N PRO A 101 -7.60 -19.73 14.82
CA PRO A 101 -8.45 -20.91 14.56
C PRO A 101 -9.88 -20.55 14.13
N ALA A 102 -10.39 -19.40 14.57
CA ALA A 102 -11.73 -18.91 14.23
C ALA A 102 -11.84 -18.23 12.84
N GLY A 103 -10.74 -18.08 12.08
CA GLY A 103 -10.75 -17.43 10.78
C GLY A 103 -9.52 -16.58 10.53
N SER A 104 -9.61 -15.32 10.94
CA SER A 104 -8.52 -14.34 10.86
C SER A 104 -8.40 -13.57 12.17
N ALA A 105 -7.19 -13.17 12.52
CA ALA A 105 -6.95 -12.31 13.66
C ALA A 105 -5.95 -11.21 13.30
N SER A 106 -6.09 -10.06 13.93
CA SER A 106 -5.21 -8.90 13.76
C SER A 106 -4.67 -8.53 15.14
N ILE A 107 -3.34 -8.60 15.31
CA ILE A 107 -2.66 -8.34 16.57
C ILE A 107 -1.57 -7.29 16.39
N GLU A 108 -1.25 -6.54 17.44
CA GLU A 108 -0.15 -5.58 17.42
C GLU A 108 1.12 -6.23 17.99
N ALA A 109 2.26 -6.09 17.30
CA ALA A 109 3.56 -6.45 17.82
C ALA A 109 4.35 -5.20 18.23
N LYS A 110 4.78 -5.18 19.49
CA LYS A 110 5.54 -4.09 20.10
C LYS A 110 6.87 -4.61 20.63
N LEU A 111 7.95 -4.04 20.12
CA LEU A 111 9.28 -4.19 20.69
C LEU A 111 9.51 -3.02 21.65
N GLN A 112 9.60 -3.29 22.96
CA GLN A 112 9.55 -2.26 23.99
C GLN A 112 10.29 -2.67 25.26
N GLN A 113 10.36 -1.76 26.24
CA GLN A 113 10.82 -2.09 27.58
C GLN A 113 9.88 -3.10 28.26
N SER A 114 10.45 -4.03 29.02
CA SER A 114 9.73 -5.09 29.74
C SER A 114 8.96 -4.58 30.96
N GLY A 115 9.25 -3.37 31.41
CA GLY A 115 8.58 -2.69 32.52
C GLY A 115 8.26 -1.22 32.23
N PRO A 116 7.54 -0.54 33.14
CA PRO A 116 7.21 0.87 33.01
C PRO A 116 8.46 1.75 32.76
N PRO A 117 8.37 2.76 31.88
CA PRO A 117 7.16 3.26 31.22
C PRO A 117 6.80 2.52 29.92
N TYR A 118 7.36 1.34 29.66
CA TYR A 118 7.15 0.55 28.43
C TYR A 118 7.55 1.30 27.16
N THR A 119 8.69 2.00 27.22
CA THR A 119 9.22 2.74 26.07
C THR A 119 9.36 1.83 24.85
N MET A 120 8.75 2.23 23.73
CA MET A 120 8.86 1.48 22.47
C MET A 120 10.25 1.67 21.87
N ALA A 121 10.90 0.57 21.51
CA ALA A 121 12.16 0.61 20.77
C ALA A 121 11.94 0.97 19.29
N ALA A 122 10.76 0.68 18.74
CA ALA A 122 10.42 0.83 17.33
C ALA A 122 8.91 1.06 17.13
N PRO A 123 8.46 1.59 15.97
CA PRO A 123 7.05 1.67 15.64
C PRO A 123 6.32 0.33 15.75
N THR A 124 5.08 0.37 16.20
CA THR A 124 4.21 -0.82 16.31
C THR A 124 3.94 -1.42 14.94
N SER A 125 3.96 -2.76 14.85
CA SER A 125 3.64 -3.50 13.62
C SER A 125 2.36 -4.31 13.78
N THR A 126 1.43 -4.23 12.83
CA THR A 126 0.25 -5.11 12.80
C THR A 126 0.60 -6.45 12.13
N ILE A 127 0.16 -7.54 12.76
CA ILE A 127 0.28 -8.90 12.25
C ILE A 127 -1.10 -9.45 11.95
N GLU A 128 -1.28 -9.98 10.75
CA GLU A 128 -2.48 -10.71 10.35
C GLU A 128 -2.22 -12.22 10.41
N LEU A 129 -3.04 -12.93 11.17
CA LEU A 129 -3.06 -14.38 11.28
C LEU A 129 -4.26 -14.94 10.52
N ASP A 130 -4.10 -16.11 9.91
CA ASP A 130 -5.19 -16.89 9.32
C ASP A 130 -5.30 -18.25 10.01
N LYS A 131 -6.17 -19.13 9.51
CA LYS A 131 -6.43 -20.45 10.10
C LYS A 131 -5.19 -21.36 10.10
N GLU A 132 -4.22 -21.14 9.22
CA GLU A 132 -3.07 -22.00 9.06
C GLU A 132 -1.97 -21.64 10.06
N LEU A 133 -1.42 -22.65 10.73
CA LEU A 133 -0.27 -22.44 11.61
C LEU A 133 0.97 -22.17 10.78
N LYS A 134 1.45 -20.93 10.81
CA LYS A 134 2.62 -20.50 10.06
C LYS A 134 3.47 -19.54 10.85
N GLU A 135 4.73 -19.43 10.45
CA GLU A 135 5.65 -18.43 10.98
C GLU A 135 5.56 -17.15 10.15
N ILE A 136 5.51 -16.00 10.82
CA ILE A 136 5.35 -14.68 10.23
C ILE A 136 6.55 -13.83 10.60
N PRO A 137 7.29 -13.29 9.61
CA PRO A 137 8.41 -12.40 9.85
C PRO A 137 7.93 -10.96 10.07
N VAL A 138 8.44 -10.33 11.13
CA VAL A 138 8.25 -8.91 11.43
C VAL A 138 9.62 -8.27 11.62
N VAL A 139 9.89 -7.18 10.89
CA VAL A 139 11.16 -6.46 10.94
C VAL A 139 10.93 -5.11 11.59
N PHE A 140 11.62 -4.86 12.69
CA PHE A 140 11.65 -3.59 13.39
C PHE A 140 12.94 -2.84 13.07
N ARG A 141 12.85 -1.53 12.86
CA ARG A 141 13.99 -0.61 12.89
C ARG A 141 13.96 0.10 14.23
N VAL A 142 15.02 -0.08 15.03
CA VAL A 142 15.10 0.54 16.35
C VAL A 142 15.27 2.05 16.19
N THR A 143 14.39 2.81 16.82
CA THR A 143 14.41 4.28 16.90
C THR A 143 14.82 4.76 18.29
N THR A 144 14.66 3.93 19.31
CA THR A 144 14.93 4.27 20.71
C THR A 144 15.71 3.16 21.37
N ALA A 145 16.80 3.52 22.06
CA ALA A 145 17.66 2.56 22.72
C ALA A 145 16.93 1.86 23.87
N ILE A 146 17.23 0.57 24.07
CA ILE A 146 16.79 -0.20 25.24
C ILE A 146 18.01 -0.92 25.82
N GLU A 147 18.20 -0.81 27.13
CA GLU A 147 19.31 -1.45 27.82
C GLU A 147 19.19 -2.98 27.79
N LYS A 148 20.35 -3.65 27.89
CA LYS A 148 20.41 -5.11 27.96
C LYS A 148 19.54 -5.63 29.11
N GLY A 149 18.78 -6.70 28.87
CA GLY A 149 17.89 -7.28 29.88
C GLY A 149 16.53 -6.61 29.99
N GLN A 150 16.33 -5.45 29.35
CA GLN A 150 15.08 -4.69 29.46
C GLN A 150 14.17 -4.82 28.24
N ALA A 151 14.58 -5.47 27.15
CA ALA A 151 13.74 -5.60 25.97
C ALA A 151 12.73 -6.75 26.10
N THR A 152 11.52 -6.55 25.57
CA THR A 152 10.49 -7.59 25.40
C THR A 152 9.80 -7.41 24.05
N LEU A 153 9.41 -8.52 23.41
CA LEU A 153 8.46 -8.49 22.30
C LEU A 153 7.07 -8.88 22.82
N THR A 154 6.12 -7.96 22.73
CA THR A 154 4.75 -8.15 23.20
C THR A 154 3.78 -8.13 22.02
N LEU A 155 2.91 -9.13 21.96
CA LEU A 155 1.80 -9.26 21.02
C LEU A 155 0.50 -8.87 21.74
N LEU A 156 -0.10 -7.74 21.38
CA LEU A 156 -1.35 -7.26 21.94
C LEU A 156 -2.53 -7.81 21.12
N CYS A 157 -3.47 -8.46 21.80
CA CYS A 157 -4.53 -9.25 21.18
C CYS A 157 -5.92 -8.65 21.40
N ALA A 158 -6.12 -7.72 22.34
CA ALA A 158 -7.45 -7.29 22.74
C ALA A 158 -8.13 -6.26 21.81
N GLY A 159 -7.52 -5.88 20.68
CA GLY A 159 -8.11 -4.88 19.77
C GLY A 159 -9.38 -5.35 19.04
N LYS A 160 -9.61 -6.67 18.92
CA LYS A 160 -10.79 -7.26 18.26
C LYS A 160 -11.28 -8.49 19.00
N MET A 161 -12.56 -8.82 18.83
CA MET A 161 -13.10 -10.11 19.27
C MET A 161 -12.51 -11.21 18.38
N GLN A 162 -11.62 -12.03 18.93
CA GLN A 162 -10.85 -13.00 18.15
C GLN A 162 -10.26 -14.11 19.03
N ALA A 163 -9.85 -15.20 18.39
CA ALA A 163 -9.05 -16.26 19.01
C ALA A 163 -7.70 -16.33 18.29
N VAL A 164 -6.62 -16.33 19.07
CA VAL A 164 -5.24 -16.34 18.59
C VAL A 164 -4.48 -17.46 19.27
N GLU A 165 -3.69 -18.21 18.51
CA GLU A 165 -2.77 -19.21 19.03
C GLU A 165 -1.34 -18.83 18.63
N ILE A 166 -0.46 -18.67 19.61
CA ILE A 166 0.97 -18.39 19.41
C ILE A 166 1.78 -19.55 19.98
N THR A 167 2.49 -20.27 19.11
CA THR A 167 3.24 -21.48 19.50
C THR A 167 4.71 -21.19 19.80
N SER A 168 5.32 -20.23 19.08
CA SER A 168 6.72 -19.86 19.28
C SER A 168 7.01 -18.45 18.79
N ILE A 169 7.99 -17.78 19.41
CA ILE A 169 8.55 -16.51 18.94
C ILE A 169 10.07 -16.65 19.01
N ARG A 170 10.75 -16.29 17.92
CA ARG A 170 12.22 -16.17 17.88
C ARG A 170 12.57 -14.74 17.50
N VAL A 171 13.54 -14.14 18.16
CA VAL A 171 13.88 -12.72 17.95
C VAL A 171 15.38 -12.59 17.77
N PHE A 172 15.79 -11.89 16.71
CA PHE A 172 17.20 -11.71 16.35
C PHE A 172 17.49 -10.23 16.11
N HIS A 173 18.59 -9.72 16.66
CA HIS A 173 19.08 -8.38 16.31
C HIS A 173 20.24 -8.46 15.32
N TYR A 174 20.33 -7.44 14.48
CA TYR A 174 21.30 -7.30 13.41
C TYR A 174 22.01 -5.95 13.51
N PRO A 175 23.33 -5.89 13.22
CA PRO A 175 24.09 -4.65 13.24
C PRO A 175 23.51 -3.57 12.31
N VAL A 176 23.77 -2.31 12.66
CA VAL A 176 23.49 -1.16 11.80
C VAL A 176 24.10 -1.37 10.40
N GLY A 177 23.32 -1.04 9.36
CA GLY A 177 23.75 -1.18 7.96
C GLY A 177 23.48 -2.56 7.33
N THR A 178 22.89 -3.51 8.06
CA THR A 178 22.49 -4.80 7.50
C THR A 178 21.49 -4.64 6.34
N ASP A 179 21.75 -5.29 5.20
CA ASP A 179 20.84 -5.32 4.06
C ASP A 179 19.60 -6.18 4.35
N THR A 180 18.48 -5.52 4.62
CA THR A 180 17.18 -6.15 4.90
C THR A 180 16.38 -6.49 3.64
N ALA A 181 16.92 -6.27 2.43
CA ALA A 181 16.23 -6.63 1.19
C ALA A 181 16.01 -8.15 1.06
N LYS A 182 16.92 -8.94 1.65
CA LYS A 182 16.87 -10.41 1.64
C LYS A 182 16.18 -11.02 2.87
N PHE A 183 15.69 -10.19 3.79
CA PHE A 183 14.98 -10.71 4.96
C PHE A 183 13.67 -11.37 4.53
N PRO A 184 13.20 -12.38 5.27
CA PRO A 184 11.90 -12.97 5.02
C PRO A 184 10.82 -11.90 5.17
N ARG A 185 9.86 -11.88 4.25
CA ARG A 185 8.73 -10.94 4.25
C ARG A 185 7.46 -11.71 3.98
N VAL A 186 6.36 -11.27 4.57
CA VAL A 186 5.04 -11.71 4.14
C VAL A 186 4.81 -11.18 2.73
N LEU A 187 4.88 -12.08 1.74
CA LEU A 187 4.53 -11.75 0.37
C LEU A 187 3.01 -11.56 0.31
N ARG A 188 2.55 -10.30 0.34
CA ARG A 188 1.16 -9.98 0.02
C ARG A 188 0.87 -10.48 -1.39
N THR A 189 0.09 -11.55 -1.49
CA THR A 189 -0.30 -12.18 -2.76
C THR A 189 -1.82 -12.30 -2.83
N TYR A 190 -2.34 -12.68 -3.99
CA TYR A 190 -3.76 -12.92 -4.21
C TYR A 190 -3.92 -14.06 -5.23
N VAL A 191 -5.03 -14.78 -5.16
CA VAL A 191 -5.36 -15.83 -6.13
C VAL A 191 -5.35 -15.23 -7.54
N GLY A 192 -4.56 -15.83 -8.43
CA GLY A 192 -4.34 -15.29 -9.78
C GLY A 192 -3.07 -14.44 -9.90
N ARG A 193 -2.27 -14.22 -8.86
CA ARG A 193 -1.01 -13.48 -9.02
C ARG A 193 0.07 -14.30 -9.74
N GLU A 194 -0.09 -15.63 -9.79
CA GLU A 194 0.88 -16.59 -10.32
C GLU A 194 1.36 -16.19 -11.73
N PRO A 195 2.64 -16.43 -12.07
CA PRO A 195 3.19 -16.07 -13.38
C PRO A 195 2.40 -16.65 -14.58
N ASP A 196 1.78 -17.81 -14.39
CA ASP A 196 1.00 -18.58 -15.37
C ASP A 196 -0.53 -18.47 -15.18
N ALA A 197 -1.00 -17.57 -14.31
CA ALA A 197 -2.43 -17.40 -14.05
C ALA A 197 -3.24 -17.19 -15.35
N PRO A 198 -4.37 -17.90 -15.57
CA PRO A 198 -5.08 -17.90 -16.85
C PRO A 198 -5.48 -16.51 -17.37
N TRP A 199 -5.82 -15.57 -16.48
CA TRP A 199 -6.19 -14.22 -16.88
C TRP A 199 -5.04 -13.47 -17.55
N ARG A 200 -3.76 -13.79 -17.26
CA ARG A 200 -2.59 -13.17 -17.91
C ARG A 200 -2.54 -13.52 -19.39
N LYS A 201 -2.73 -14.80 -19.74
CA LYS A 201 -2.81 -15.25 -21.13
C LYS A 201 -4.00 -14.58 -21.85
N ALA A 202 -5.16 -14.52 -21.20
CA ALA A 202 -6.33 -13.84 -21.76
C ALA A 202 -6.09 -12.32 -21.94
N ALA A 203 -5.37 -11.67 -21.01
CA ALA A 203 -4.99 -10.26 -21.10
C ALA A 203 -4.02 -10.00 -22.26
N LEU A 204 -2.99 -10.83 -22.43
CA LEU A 204 -2.05 -10.74 -23.55
C LEU A 204 -2.77 -10.89 -24.90
N ASN A 205 -3.70 -11.85 -25.02
CA ASN A 205 -4.51 -12.01 -26.22
C ASN A 205 -5.39 -10.76 -26.51
N ARG A 206 -5.93 -10.11 -25.48
CA ARG A 206 -6.66 -8.84 -25.64
C ARG A 206 -5.70 -7.72 -26.07
N ILE A 207 -4.49 -7.63 -25.50
CA ILE A 207 -3.50 -6.63 -25.91
C ILE A 207 -3.19 -6.76 -27.40
N GLU A 208 -2.93 -7.98 -27.87
CA GLU A 208 -2.69 -8.25 -29.30
C GLU A 208 -3.86 -7.84 -30.18
N ARG A 209 -5.11 -8.10 -29.74
CA ARG A 209 -6.30 -7.84 -30.56
C ARG A 209 -6.81 -6.40 -30.53
N ILE A 210 -6.74 -5.72 -29.38
CA ILE A 210 -7.44 -4.45 -29.15
C ILE A 210 -6.53 -3.32 -28.63
N ARG A 211 -5.24 -3.58 -28.38
CA ARG A 211 -4.28 -2.55 -27.93
C ARG A 211 -3.04 -2.44 -28.82
N LYS A 212 -2.96 -3.24 -29.88
CA LYS A 212 -1.93 -3.16 -30.93
C LYS A 212 -2.59 -2.89 -32.28
N ALA A 213 -1.82 -2.32 -33.18
CA ALA A 213 -2.21 -2.07 -34.55
C ALA A 213 -1.03 -2.41 -35.47
N ASP A 214 -1.35 -2.84 -36.68
CA ASP A 214 -0.36 -3.05 -37.73
C ASP A 214 0.10 -1.70 -38.28
N LEU A 215 1.41 -1.54 -38.45
CA LEU A 215 2.02 -0.36 -39.05
C LEU A 215 2.70 -0.75 -40.36
N SER A 216 2.26 -0.14 -41.46
CA SER A 216 2.87 -0.27 -42.78
C SER A 216 3.47 1.05 -43.22
N VAL A 217 4.75 1.06 -43.60
CA VAL A 217 5.48 2.26 -44.04
C VAL A 217 5.91 2.07 -45.50
N SER A 218 5.55 3.01 -46.36
CA SER A 218 5.97 3.05 -47.77
C SER A 218 6.87 4.26 -48.00
N VAL A 219 8.14 4.02 -48.34
CA VAL A 219 9.10 5.08 -48.68
C VAL A 219 9.27 5.15 -50.18
N ARG A 220 9.00 6.32 -50.77
CA ARG A 220 9.05 6.55 -52.23
C ARG A 220 10.03 7.67 -52.57
N GLY A 221 10.69 7.54 -53.71
CA GLY A 221 11.53 8.58 -54.29
C GLY A 221 10.71 9.72 -54.90
N THR A 222 11.40 10.75 -55.38
CA THR A 222 10.79 11.90 -56.07
C THR A 222 10.08 11.51 -57.38
N ASP A 223 10.43 10.36 -57.95
CA ASP A 223 9.79 9.75 -59.12
C ASP A 223 8.55 8.88 -58.75
N GLY A 224 8.16 8.84 -57.48
CA GLY A 224 7.03 8.05 -56.98
C GLY A 224 7.32 6.55 -56.80
N LYS A 225 8.52 6.07 -57.16
CA LYS A 225 8.89 4.66 -57.05
C LYS A 225 9.36 4.30 -55.64
N PRO A 226 9.06 3.09 -55.13
CA PRO A 226 9.58 2.65 -53.84
C PRO A 226 11.12 2.64 -53.81
N LEU A 227 11.71 3.16 -52.73
CA LEU A 227 13.16 3.11 -52.55
C LEU A 227 13.58 1.71 -52.05
N SER A 228 14.48 1.06 -52.76
CA SER A 228 15.12 -0.18 -52.33
C SER A 228 16.18 0.08 -51.25
N ASN A 229 16.31 -0.82 -50.28
CA ASN A 229 17.36 -0.80 -49.25
C ASN A 229 17.41 0.50 -48.40
N ALA A 230 16.31 1.25 -48.34
CA ALA A 230 16.22 2.43 -47.49
C ALA A 230 16.22 2.03 -46.01
N LYS A 231 17.09 2.65 -45.22
CA LYS A 231 17.10 2.47 -43.76
C LYS A 231 16.02 3.35 -43.13
N VAL A 232 15.03 2.73 -42.50
CA VAL A 232 13.96 3.41 -41.77
C VAL A 232 14.09 3.09 -40.28
N THR A 233 14.09 4.13 -39.44
CA THR A 233 14.04 3.99 -37.98
C THR A 233 12.71 4.53 -37.49
N LEU A 234 11.98 3.71 -36.73
CA LEU A 234 10.71 4.08 -36.11
C LEU A 234 10.88 4.08 -34.59
N THR A 235 10.46 5.16 -33.94
CA THR A 235 10.51 5.29 -32.48
C THR A 235 9.12 5.66 -31.99
N LEU A 236 8.50 4.79 -31.20
CA LEU A 236 7.25 5.11 -30.51
C LEU A 236 7.54 6.18 -29.46
N ARG A 237 6.95 7.37 -29.61
CA ARG A 237 7.12 8.45 -28.64
C ARG A 237 6.18 8.32 -27.46
N ARG A 238 4.91 7.97 -27.71
CA ARG A 238 3.90 7.75 -26.67
C ARG A 238 2.87 6.72 -27.10
N HIS A 239 2.36 5.98 -26.12
CA HIS A 239 1.20 5.11 -26.30
C HIS A 239 -0.08 5.94 -26.33
N GLU A 240 -1.06 5.49 -27.12
CA GLU A 240 -2.44 5.98 -27.04
C GLU A 240 -3.08 5.61 -25.69
N PHE A 241 -2.77 4.41 -25.17
CA PHE A 241 -3.10 4.06 -23.80
C PHE A 241 -2.31 4.94 -22.82
N GLY A 242 -3.02 5.56 -21.87
CA GLY A 242 -2.43 6.41 -20.85
C GLY A 242 -1.56 5.63 -19.88
N PHE A 243 -0.25 5.88 -19.89
CA PHE A 243 0.67 5.50 -18.82
C PHE A 243 1.02 6.76 -18.04
N GLY A 244 0.92 6.70 -16.71
CA GLY A 244 0.94 7.92 -15.91
C GLY A 244 1.41 7.76 -14.48
N SER A 245 1.54 8.92 -13.84
CA SER A 245 1.88 9.10 -12.42
C SER A 245 1.03 10.21 -11.81
N ALA A 246 0.98 10.25 -10.48
CA ALA A 246 0.58 11.46 -9.76
C ALA A 246 1.68 12.52 -9.89
N VAL A 247 1.26 13.78 -10.05
CA VAL A 247 2.15 14.94 -10.14
C VAL A 247 1.66 16.12 -9.32
N THR A 248 2.53 17.09 -9.01
CA THR A 248 2.14 18.34 -8.36
C THR A 248 2.24 19.52 -9.32
N ALA A 249 1.30 20.47 -9.25
CA ALA A 249 1.39 21.69 -10.06
C ALA A 249 2.66 22.48 -9.72
N GLU A 250 3.07 22.50 -8.45
CA GLU A 250 4.28 23.16 -7.97
C GLU A 250 5.55 22.70 -8.68
N LEU A 251 5.84 21.39 -8.73
CA LEU A 251 7.05 20.90 -9.39
C LEU A 251 6.97 21.01 -10.92
N LEU A 252 5.76 21.09 -11.49
CA LEU A 252 5.58 21.36 -12.91
C LEU A 252 5.85 22.82 -13.29
N THR A 253 5.79 23.77 -12.34
CA THR A 253 5.92 25.21 -12.64
C THR A 253 7.10 25.89 -11.93
N ALA A 254 7.71 25.27 -10.93
CA ALA A 254 8.84 25.86 -10.21
C ALA A 254 10.12 25.93 -11.06
N GLU A 255 10.97 26.92 -10.76
CA GLU A 255 12.26 27.14 -11.42
C GLU A 255 13.43 26.67 -10.55
N THR A 256 13.35 25.41 -10.12
CA THR A 256 14.44 24.72 -9.40
C THR A 256 15.00 23.58 -10.25
N GLU A 257 16.21 23.14 -9.93
CA GLU A 257 16.85 22.01 -10.62
C GLU A 257 16.05 20.70 -10.45
N ASP A 258 15.45 20.48 -9.27
CA ASP A 258 14.58 19.32 -9.05
C ASP A 258 13.29 19.42 -9.86
N ALA A 259 12.68 20.60 -9.96
CA ALA A 259 11.50 20.83 -10.81
C ALA A 259 11.84 20.62 -12.31
N ARG A 260 13.04 21.00 -12.75
CA ARG A 260 13.52 20.71 -14.11
C ARG A 260 13.60 19.20 -14.36
N ARG A 261 14.28 18.45 -13.47
CA ARG A 261 14.39 16.98 -13.56
C ARG A 261 13.01 16.32 -13.53
N TYR A 262 12.13 16.81 -12.67
CA TYR A 262 10.76 16.35 -12.54
C TYR A 262 9.99 16.46 -13.87
N ARG A 263 10.02 17.64 -14.50
CA ARG A 263 9.42 17.88 -15.82
C ARG A 263 9.99 16.97 -16.90
N GLU A 264 11.30 16.74 -16.89
CA GLU A 264 11.97 15.84 -17.85
C GLU A 264 11.52 14.39 -17.70
N ILE A 265 11.38 13.92 -16.46
CA ILE A 265 10.86 12.59 -16.17
C ILE A 265 9.40 12.47 -16.64
N VAL A 266 8.57 13.46 -16.33
CA VAL A 266 7.15 13.46 -16.71
C VAL A 266 6.98 13.42 -18.23
N ASP A 267 7.68 14.29 -18.96
CA ASP A 267 7.57 14.36 -20.43
C ASP A 267 8.09 13.10 -21.11
N ARG A 268 9.14 12.49 -20.55
CA ARG A 268 9.77 11.29 -21.11
C ARG A 268 8.95 10.03 -20.87
N LEU A 269 8.33 9.87 -19.70
CA LEU A 269 7.74 8.60 -19.28
C LEU A 269 6.22 8.54 -19.38
N PHE A 270 5.52 9.67 -19.33
CA PHE A 270 4.07 9.67 -19.14
C PHE A 270 3.30 10.31 -20.30
N SER A 271 2.17 9.68 -20.64
CA SER A 271 1.16 10.21 -21.59
C SER A 271 -0.11 10.70 -20.88
N ARG A 272 -0.24 10.39 -19.58
CA ARG A 272 -1.33 10.82 -18.72
C ARG A 272 -0.81 11.14 -17.33
N VAL A 273 -1.38 12.12 -16.66
CA VAL A 273 -1.06 12.44 -15.25
C VAL A 273 -2.33 12.65 -14.45
N VAL A 274 -2.19 12.69 -13.14
CA VAL A 274 -3.20 13.14 -12.19
C VAL A 274 -2.54 14.12 -11.22
N PHE A 275 -3.19 15.22 -10.89
CA PHE A 275 -2.68 16.08 -9.82
C PHE A 275 -2.88 15.40 -8.47
N GLU A 276 -1.82 15.32 -7.65
CA GLU A 276 -1.84 14.58 -6.39
C GLU A 276 -2.84 15.16 -5.40
N ASN A 277 -2.85 16.49 -5.27
CA ASN A 277 -3.77 17.21 -4.39
C ASN A 277 -4.34 18.49 -5.02
N ASP A 278 -3.80 18.99 -6.13
CA ASP A 278 -4.13 20.33 -6.62
C ASP A 278 -5.59 20.50 -7.06
N LEU A 279 -6.25 19.41 -7.50
CA LEU A 279 -7.67 19.38 -7.87
C LEU A 279 -8.58 18.74 -6.80
N LYS A 280 -8.07 18.47 -5.61
CA LYS A 280 -8.91 18.16 -4.45
C LYS A 280 -9.58 19.44 -3.95
N ASP A 281 -10.46 19.31 -2.99
CA ASP A 281 -11.23 20.43 -2.43
C ASP A 281 -10.39 21.37 -1.54
N PHE A 282 -9.19 20.95 -1.13
CA PHE A 282 -8.25 21.77 -0.36
C PHE A 282 -7.77 23.00 -1.15
N GLY A 283 -7.94 24.20 -0.58
CA GLY A 283 -7.53 25.46 -1.21
C GLY A 283 -8.53 25.97 -2.24
N TRP A 284 -9.69 25.32 -2.36
CA TRP A 284 -10.80 25.73 -3.23
C TRP A 284 -11.96 26.32 -2.45
N GLU A 285 -11.89 26.35 -1.12
CA GLU A 285 -12.86 27.03 -0.27
C GLU A 285 -13.01 28.51 -0.66
N ARG A 286 -14.18 29.10 -0.39
CA ARG A 286 -14.43 30.51 -0.73
C ARG A 286 -13.39 31.45 -0.12
N ASP A 287 -13.03 31.20 1.13
CA ASP A 287 -12.14 32.04 1.93
C ASP A 287 -10.74 31.43 2.07
N ALA A 288 -10.35 30.51 1.17
CA ALA A 288 -9.05 29.86 1.24
C ALA A 288 -7.91 30.86 0.98
N THR A 289 -7.00 30.98 1.93
CA THR A 289 -5.77 31.79 1.78
C THR A 289 -4.94 31.25 0.60
N GLY A 290 -4.56 32.13 -0.32
CA GLY A 290 -3.70 31.77 -1.45
C GLY A 290 -4.42 31.09 -2.63
N LYS A 291 -5.75 31.11 -2.66
CA LYS A 291 -6.55 30.45 -3.72
C LYS A 291 -6.24 30.95 -5.12
N ALA A 292 -5.96 32.25 -5.29
CA ALA A 292 -5.64 32.82 -6.59
C ALA A 292 -4.30 32.28 -7.11
N GLU A 293 -3.27 32.27 -6.27
CA GLU A 293 -1.95 31.73 -6.57
C GLU A 293 -2.00 30.22 -6.84
N HIS A 294 -2.83 29.50 -6.08
CA HIS A 294 -3.10 28.07 -6.30
C HIS A 294 -3.67 27.84 -7.71
N LYS A 295 -4.77 28.53 -8.05
CA LYS A 295 -5.40 28.42 -9.38
C LYS A 295 -4.43 28.82 -10.50
N GLN A 296 -3.65 29.88 -10.32
CA GLN A 296 -2.66 30.31 -11.31
C GLN A 296 -1.60 29.23 -11.57
N ARG A 297 -1.11 28.57 -10.52
CA ARG A 297 -0.12 27.48 -10.62
C ARG A 297 -0.68 26.29 -11.39
N ILE A 298 -1.92 25.90 -11.10
CA ILE A 298 -2.60 24.81 -11.80
C ILE A 298 -2.83 25.16 -13.27
N ASP A 299 -3.20 26.42 -13.57
CA ASP A 299 -3.37 26.89 -14.94
C ASP A 299 -2.07 26.78 -15.77
N GLN A 300 -0.95 27.22 -15.18
CA GLN A 300 0.37 27.08 -15.78
C GLN A 300 0.75 25.61 -16.01
N ALA A 301 0.48 24.74 -15.03
CA ALA A 301 0.73 23.31 -15.15
C ALA A 301 -0.12 22.67 -16.25
N PHE A 302 -1.41 23.01 -16.34
CA PHE A 302 -2.27 22.60 -17.44
C PHE A 302 -1.73 23.06 -18.80
N GLY A 303 -1.26 24.31 -18.90
CA GLY A 303 -0.63 24.83 -20.12
C GLY A 303 0.63 24.04 -20.51
N TRP A 304 1.47 23.69 -19.53
CA TRP A 304 2.68 22.90 -19.76
C TRP A 304 2.36 21.48 -20.26
N LEU A 305 1.38 20.81 -19.65
CA LEU A 305 0.91 19.47 -20.01
C LEU A 305 0.23 19.47 -21.39
N GLY A 306 -0.62 20.46 -21.65
CA GLY A 306 -1.35 20.62 -22.90
C GLY A 306 -0.43 20.83 -24.11
N ARG A 307 0.57 21.72 -24.00
CA ARG A 307 1.59 21.91 -25.06
C ARG A 307 2.34 20.62 -25.41
N ARG A 308 2.45 19.72 -24.43
CA ARG A 308 3.09 18.42 -24.59
C ARG A 308 2.14 17.33 -25.02
N LYS A 309 0.82 17.53 -25.06
CA LYS A 309 -0.18 16.49 -25.29
C LYS A 309 -0.17 15.39 -24.21
N ILE A 310 0.03 15.79 -22.95
CA ILE A 310 -0.10 14.89 -21.79
C ILE A 310 -1.51 15.11 -21.24
N SER A 311 -2.32 14.05 -21.22
CA SER A 311 -3.70 14.12 -20.73
C SER A 311 -3.77 14.18 -19.21
N VAL A 312 -4.81 14.81 -18.65
CA VAL A 312 -4.98 14.94 -17.20
C VAL A 312 -6.25 14.23 -16.74
N ARG A 313 -6.13 13.38 -15.71
CA ARG A 313 -7.26 12.89 -14.94
C ARG A 313 -7.52 13.85 -13.78
N GLY A 314 -8.79 14.16 -13.53
CA GLY A 314 -9.21 14.92 -12.36
C GLY A 314 -9.34 13.99 -11.16
N HIS A 315 -8.75 14.38 -10.04
CA HIS A 315 -8.76 13.64 -8.80
C HIS A 315 -8.86 14.61 -7.63
N TYR A 316 -9.96 14.66 -6.90
CA TYR A 316 -11.26 13.98 -7.10
C TYR A 316 -12.36 15.01 -6.83
N LEU A 317 -13.62 14.77 -7.18
CA LEU A 317 -14.70 15.70 -6.80
C LEU A 317 -15.13 15.50 -5.33
N MET A 318 -15.21 14.24 -4.88
CA MET A 318 -15.51 13.84 -3.50
C MET A 318 -14.64 12.63 -3.07
N GLN A 319 -14.28 12.51 -1.78
CA GLN A 319 -13.59 11.32 -1.24
C GLN A 319 -14.28 10.70 -0.02
N ILE A 320 -14.05 11.24 1.19
CA ILE A 320 -14.49 10.63 2.46
C ILE A 320 -15.34 11.56 3.32
N ALA A 321 -15.91 11.00 4.41
CA ALA A 321 -16.92 11.61 5.28
C ALA A 321 -16.56 12.93 5.96
N THR A 322 -15.28 13.12 6.24
CA THR A 322 -14.74 14.35 6.80
C THR A 322 -13.28 14.39 6.38
N PRO A 323 -12.97 14.92 5.19
CA PRO A 323 -11.58 15.26 4.89
C PRO A 323 -11.05 16.20 5.99
N PRO A 324 -9.73 16.27 6.19
CA PRO A 324 -9.16 17.05 7.29
C PRO A 324 -9.67 18.51 7.39
N ASN A 325 -9.95 19.15 6.26
CA ASN A 325 -10.52 20.52 6.19
C ASN A 325 -11.97 20.64 6.72
N LEU A 326 -12.71 19.53 6.82
CA LEU A 326 -14.09 19.50 7.33
C LEU A 326 -14.23 18.76 8.66
N ALA A 327 -13.13 18.25 9.24
CA ALA A 327 -13.16 17.37 10.41
C ALA A 327 -13.93 17.97 11.60
N GLU A 328 -13.83 19.28 11.80
CA GLU A 328 -14.49 20.00 12.90
C GLU A 328 -15.88 20.56 12.52
N VAL A 329 -16.28 20.47 11.25
CA VAL A 329 -17.58 20.96 10.79
C VAL A 329 -18.65 19.93 11.13
N THR A 330 -19.64 20.34 11.89
CA THR A 330 -20.79 19.50 12.28
C THR A 330 -22.07 19.85 11.53
N ASP A 331 -22.17 21.07 10.98
CA ASP A 331 -23.30 21.49 10.16
C ASP A 331 -23.31 20.74 8.81
N VAL A 332 -24.35 19.92 8.64
CA VAL A 332 -24.59 19.10 7.46
C VAL A 332 -24.76 19.94 6.19
N GLU A 333 -25.46 21.06 6.26
CA GLU A 333 -25.68 21.92 5.09
C GLU A 333 -24.42 22.70 4.71
N ALA A 334 -23.55 23.01 5.67
CA ALA A 334 -22.23 23.57 5.37
C ALA A 334 -21.35 22.58 4.62
N ILE A 335 -21.32 21.31 5.04
CA ILE A 335 -20.56 20.24 4.38
C ILE A 335 -21.08 19.97 2.97
N ARG A 336 -22.41 19.84 2.84
CA ARG A 336 -23.07 19.65 1.55
C ARG A 336 -22.73 20.78 0.58
N ARG A 337 -22.87 22.05 1.01
CA ARG A 337 -22.50 23.21 0.19
C ARG A 337 -21.03 23.23 -0.19
N HIS A 338 -20.12 22.95 0.74
CA HIS A 338 -18.69 22.88 0.44
C HIS A 338 -18.38 21.92 -0.71
N PHE A 339 -18.92 20.70 -0.66
CA PHE A 339 -18.67 19.73 -1.72
C PHE A 339 -19.26 20.14 -3.06
N LEU A 340 -20.52 20.60 -3.08
CA LEU A 340 -21.19 21.01 -4.33
C LEU A 340 -20.52 22.24 -4.94
N ASP A 341 -20.25 23.28 -4.14
CA ASP A 341 -19.67 24.54 -4.61
C ASP A 341 -18.24 24.33 -5.11
N THR A 342 -17.39 23.63 -4.34
CA THR A 342 -16.00 23.38 -4.77
C THR A 342 -15.94 22.42 -5.95
N ALA A 343 -16.81 21.40 -6.03
CA ALA A 343 -16.85 20.50 -7.18
C ALA A 343 -17.22 21.26 -8.46
N GLN A 344 -18.25 22.10 -8.40
CA GLN A 344 -18.66 22.94 -9.53
C GLN A 344 -17.53 23.90 -9.95
N GLU A 345 -16.91 24.61 -8.99
CA GLU A 345 -15.82 25.52 -9.32
C GLU A 345 -14.62 24.81 -9.96
N ARG A 346 -14.27 23.61 -9.48
CA ARG A 346 -13.17 22.81 -10.03
C ARG A 346 -13.48 22.27 -11.42
N LEU A 347 -14.72 21.85 -11.67
CA LEU A 347 -15.21 21.44 -12.98
C LEU A 347 -15.14 22.61 -13.98
N ASP A 348 -15.66 23.77 -13.60
CA ASP A 348 -15.66 24.98 -14.43
C ASP A 348 -14.23 25.46 -14.70
N PHE A 349 -13.38 25.46 -13.67
CA PHE A 349 -11.99 25.82 -13.82
C PHE A 349 -11.26 24.85 -14.76
N ALA A 350 -11.35 23.54 -14.53
CA ALA A 350 -10.63 22.57 -15.35
C ALA A 350 -11.13 22.56 -16.81
N GLY A 351 -12.45 22.61 -17.00
CA GLY A 351 -13.09 22.51 -18.30
C GLY A 351 -12.61 21.27 -19.08
N GLY A 352 -12.46 21.42 -20.40
CA GLY A 352 -12.00 20.34 -21.29
C GLY A 352 -10.52 19.92 -21.13
N ARG A 353 -9.78 20.47 -20.15
CA ARG A 353 -8.37 20.13 -19.90
C ARG A 353 -8.21 18.82 -19.11
N VAL A 354 -9.28 18.38 -18.46
CA VAL A 354 -9.37 17.08 -17.79
C VAL A 354 -10.19 16.12 -18.66
N CYS A 355 -9.66 14.92 -18.91
CA CYS A 355 -10.29 13.95 -19.81
C CYS A 355 -11.20 12.94 -19.11
N GLU A 356 -11.06 12.76 -17.80
CA GLU A 356 -11.90 11.91 -16.95
C GLU A 356 -11.75 12.35 -15.48
N TRP A 357 -12.78 12.14 -14.67
CA TRP A 357 -12.78 12.49 -13.24
C TRP A 357 -12.99 11.27 -12.37
N ASP A 358 -12.21 11.18 -11.30
CA ASP A 358 -12.59 10.41 -10.11
C ASP A 358 -13.68 11.22 -9.38
N VAL A 359 -14.95 10.94 -9.69
CA VAL A 359 -16.11 11.67 -9.11
C VAL A 359 -16.19 11.39 -7.61
N ILE A 360 -16.17 10.11 -7.23
CA ILE A 360 -16.17 9.67 -5.83
C ILE A 360 -14.97 8.75 -5.61
N ASN A 361 -14.08 9.12 -4.69
CA ASN A 361 -12.86 8.40 -4.36
C ASN A 361 -13.00 7.67 -3.02
N HIS A 362 -12.56 6.42 -2.92
CA HIS A 362 -12.70 5.57 -1.71
C HIS A 362 -14.10 5.53 -1.05
N PRO A 363 -15.19 5.26 -1.79
CA PRO A 363 -16.55 5.20 -1.22
C PRO A 363 -16.74 4.10 -0.16
N VAL A 364 -15.86 3.09 -0.12
CA VAL A 364 -15.92 1.96 0.83
C VAL A 364 -14.78 1.99 1.84
N ALA A 365 -13.58 2.40 1.43
CA ALA A 365 -12.40 2.38 2.28
C ALA A 365 -12.29 3.67 3.11
N TRP A 366 -11.50 3.64 4.19
CA TRP A 366 -11.16 4.81 5.02
C TRP A 366 -12.36 5.65 5.45
N SER A 367 -13.43 4.99 5.90
CA SER A 367 -14.66 5.66 6.33
C SER A 367 -15.41 6.41 5.22
N GLY A 368 -15.19 6.11 3.94
CA GLY A 368 -16.00 6.68 2.85
C GLY A 368 -17.51 6.46 3.02
N ALA A 369 -17.90 5.28 3.50
CA ALA A 369 -19.30 4.94 3.78
C ALA A 369 -19.90 5.70 4.98
N ASP A 370 -19.06 6.29 5.84
CA ASP A 370 -19.54 6.97 7.06
C ASP A 370 -20.33 8.24 6.71
N LEU A 371 -20.04 8.91 5.59
CA LEU A 371 -20.79 10.11 5.16
C LEU A 371 -22.25 9.76 4.89
N LEU A 372 -22.47 8.62 4.23
CA LEU A 372 -23.77 8.17 3.76
C LEU A 372 -24.60 7.52 4.88
N SER A 373 -23.99 7.22 6.02
CA SER A 373 -24.63 6.40 7.08
C SER A 373 -24.57 6.99 8.49
N LYS A 374 -23.62 7.87 8.80
CA LYS A 374 -23.44 8.43 10.15
C LYS A 374 -23.94 9.87 10.32
N ARG A 375 -24.13 10.63 9.24
CA ARG A 375 -24.62 12.02 9.29
C ARG A 375 -25.90 12.15 8.49
N SER A 376 -27.03 12.28 9.20
CA SER A 376 -28.32 12.39 8.52
C SER A 376 -28.39 13.68 7.70
N GLY A 377 -28.88 13.57 6.47
CA GLY A 377 -28.93 14.64 5.46
C GLY A 377 -27.84 14.55 4.37
N LEU A 378 -26.82 13.69 4.55
CA LEU A 378 -25.76 13.48 3.56
C LEU A 378 -25.87 12.16 2.78
N GLU A 379 -26.92 11.38 3.01
CA GLU A 379 -27.08 10.00 2.50
C GLU A 379 -27.13 9.89 0.98
N LYS A 380 -27.31 11.02 0.28
CA LYS A 380 -27.40 11.10 -1.19
C LYS A 380 -26.40 12.06 -1.80
N LEU A 381 -25.48 12.64 -1.03
CA LEU A 381 -24.55 13.67 -1.52
C LEU A 381 -23.71 13.16 -2.70
N ASP A 382 -23.35 11.87 -2.68
CA ASP A 382 -22.66 11.18 -3.77
C ASP A 382 -23.42 11.27 -5.11
N ARG A 383 -24.76 11.15 -5.06
CA ARG A 383 -25.65 11.25 -6.23
C ARG A 383 -25.95 12.67 -6.67
N GLU A 384 -25.62 13.65 -5.83
CA GLU A 384 -25.78 15.07 -6.16
C GLU A 384 -24.52 15.64 -6.82
N ILE A 385 -23.37 15.00 -6.61
CA ILE A 385 -22.10 15.32 -7.27
C ILE A 385 -21.96 14.57 -8.61
N TYR A 386 -22.50 13.35 -8.71
CA TYR A 386 -22.61 12.60 -9.97
C TYR A 386 -23.69 13.20 -10.87
#